data_AF-A0A6H1NF29-F1
#
_entry.id   AF-A0A6H1NF29-F1
#
_cell.length_a   1.000
_cell.length_b   1.000
_cell.length_c   1.000
_cell.angle_alpha   90.00
_cell.angle_beta   90.00
_cell.angle_gamma   90.00
#
_symmetry.space_group_name_H-M   'P 1'
#
loop_
_entity.id
_entity.type
_entity.pdbx_description
1 polymer ?
#
loop_
_entity_poly.entity_id
_entity_poly.type
_entity_poly.pdbx_seq_one_letter_code
_entity_poly.pdbx_strand_id
1 'polypeptide(L)'
;MRQLTDLIVAAGVSQEEAKKALRSPNYKDIVREAGALTPMGADQAEVIWSGCSSLAHGDTYGTLSFLDRSIVATEGRVHLTQLTGSPALLYRVTDRAVAMLQHAFALFKERATCHH
;
A
#
# COMPACT_ATOMS: atom_id res chain seq x y z
N MET A 1 2.43 -9.33 21.68
CA MET A 1 3.55 -10.19 21.22
C MET A 1 3.96 -11.19 22.29
N ARG A 2 4.54 -10.79 23.45
CA ARG A 2 4.93 -11.74 24.53
C ARG A 2 3.84 -12.77 24.88
N GLN A 3 2.61 -12.32 25.17
CA GLN A 3 1.49 -13.22 25.50
C GLN A 3 1.16 -14.25 24.40
N LEU A 4 1.28 -13.89 23.12
CA LEU A 4 1.02 -14.81 22.00
C LEU A 4 2.16 -15.82 21.79
N THR A 5 3.41 -15.36 21.96
CA THR A 5 4.59 -16.23 21.92
C THR A 5 4.54 -17.25 23.06
N ASP A 6 4.20 -16.80 24.28
CA ASP A 6 4.11 -17.67 25.45
C ASP A 6 3.01 -18.73 25.29
N LEU A 7 1.86 -18.37 24.71
CA LEU A 7 0.77 -19.31 24.39
C LEU A 7 1.17 -20.36 23.35
N ILE A 8 1.87 -19.96 22.28
CA ILE A 8 2.28 -20.86 21.21
C ILE A 8 3.42 -21.80 21.66
N VAL A 9 4.33 -21.31 22.49
CA VAL A 9 5.36 -22.14 23.13
C VAL A 9 4.71 -23.14 24.11
N ALA A 10 3.73 -22.70 24.91
CA ALA A 10 2.97 -23.59 25.78
C ALA A 10 2.17 -24.66 25.02
N ALA A 11 1.78 -24.38 23.77
CA ALA A 11 1.14 -25.33 22.87
C ALA A 11 2.11 -26.32 22.19
N GLY A 12 3.42 -26.26 22.51
CA GLY A 12 4.41 -27.23 22.05
C GLY A 12 5.22 -26.79 20.82
N VAL A 13 5.06 -25.56 20.34
CA VAL A 13 5.87 -25.00 19.24
C VAL A 13 7.19 -24.49 19.79
N SER A 14 8.30 -24.72 19.07
CA SER A 14 9.60 -24.23 19.52
C SER A 14 9.65 -22.69 19.54
N GLN A 15 10.48 -22.12 20.41
CA GLN A 15 10.60 -20.67 20.51
C GLN A 15 11.04 -20.01 19.19
N GLU A 16 11.86 -20.68 18.40
CA GLU A 16 12.32 -20.19 17.09
C GLU A 16 11.21 -20.23 16.04
N GLU A 17 10.40 -21.29 16.01
CA GLU A 17 9.22 -21.36 15.16
C GLU A 17 8.16 -20.33 15.57
N ALA A 18 7.95 -20.12 16.87
CA ALA A 18 7.03 -19.12 17.39
C ALA A 18 7.45 -17.70 16.99
N LYS A 19 8.75 -17.36 17.08
CA LYS A 19 9.27 -16.06 16.60
C LYS A 19 9.07 -15.89 15.10
N LYS A 20 9.30 -16.94 14.31
CA LYS A 20 9.13 -16.90 12.86
C LYS A 20 7.66 -16.70 12.48
N ALA A 21 6.75 -17.41 13.13
CA ALA A 21 5.32 -17.35 12.85
C ALA A 21 4.66 -16.04 13.33
N LEU A 22 5.14 -15.47 14.44
CA LEU A 22 4.60 -14.24 15.03
C LEU A 22 5.32 -12.98 14.57
N ARG A 23 6.19 -13.07 13.55
CA ARG A 23 6.80 -11.89 12.97
C ARG A 23 5.69 -10.97 12.46
N SER A 24 5.69 -9.72 12.91
CA SER A 24 4.73 -8.72 12.41
C SER A 24 4.82 -8.67 10.88
N PRO A 25 3.70 -8.82 10.17
CA PRO A 25 3.70 -8.71 8.72
C PRO A 25 4.13 -7.29 8.33
N ASN A 26 4.89 -7.18 7.24
CA ASN A 26 5.26 -5.86 6.75
C ASN A 26 4.04 -5.23 6.04
N TYR A 27 3.93 -3.90 6.02
CA TYR A 27 2.77 -3.23 5.42
C TYR A 27 2.57 -3.56 3.94
N LYS A 28 3.66 -3.75 3.19
CA LYS A 28 3.63 -4.15 1.79
C LYS A 28 2.97 -5.53 1.61
N ASP A 29 3.30 -6.50 2.46
CA ASP A 29 2.73 -7.85 2.41
C ASP A 29 1.23 -7.79 2.71
N ILE A 30 0.83 -7.03 3.75
CA ILE A 30 -0.59 -6.82 4.10
C ILE A 30 -1.36 -6.23 2.92
N VAL A 31 -0.82 -5.19 2.28
CA VAL A 31 -1.47 -4.51 1.16
C VAL A 31 -1.54 -5.41 -0.07
N ARG A 32 -0.48 -6.17 -0.36
CA ARG A 32 -0.46 -7.14 -1.47
C ARG A 32 -1.47 -8.25 -1.27
N GLU A 33 -1.52 -8.84 -0.08
CA GLU A 33 -2.48 -9.89 0.27
C GLU A 33 -3.91 -9.38 0.17
N ALA A 34 -4.20 -8.20 0.72
CA ALA A 34 -5.53 -7.58 0.59
C ALA A 34 -5.86 -7.27 -0.87
N GLY A 35 -4.92 -6.72 -1.64
CA GLY A 35 -5.09 -6.39 -3.05
C GLY A 35 -5.41 -7.61 -3.90
N ALA A 36 -4.78 -8.76 -3.61
CA ALA A 36 -5.01 -10.03 -4.32
C ALA A 36 -6.46 -10.54 -4.19
N LEU A 37 -7.17 -10.15 -3.14
CA LEU A 37 -8.58 -10.52 -2.90
C LEU A 37 -9.56 -9.57 -3.61
N THR A 38 -9.07 -8.56 -4.32
CA THR A 38 -9.88 -7.56 -5.02
C THR A 38 -9.59 -7.56 -6.52
N PRO A 39 -10.48 -7.00 -7.36
CA PRO A 39 -10.20 -6.80 -8.78
C PRO A 39 -8.97 -5.92 -9.09
N MET A 40 -8.44 -5.19 -8.09
CA MET A 40 -7.22 -4.38 -8.25
C MET A 40 -5.97 -5.25 -8.38
N GLY A 41 -5.93 -6.41 -7.73
CA GLY A 41 -4.75 -7.27 -7.68
C GLY A 41 -3.64 -6.73 -6.79
N ALA A 42 -2.71 -7.63 -6.43
CA ALA A 42 -1.64 -7.35 -5.46
C ALA A 42 -0.69 -6.23 -5.91
N ASP A 43 -0.25 -6.28 -7.17
CA ASP A 43 0.80 -5.36 -7.66
C ASP A 43 0.29 -3.93 -7.79
N GLN A 44 -0.94 -3.74 -8.30
CA GLN A 44 -1.52 -2.41 -8.43
C GLN A 44 -1.84 -1.81 -7.04
N ALA A 45 -2.32 -2.64 -6.09
CA ALA A 45 -2.54 -2.22 -4.72
C ALA A 45 -1.23 -1.76 -4.04
N GLU A 46 -0.14 -2.52 -4.22
CA GLU A 46 1.17 -2.14 -3.71
C GLU A 46 1.66 -0.81 -4.31
N VAL A 47 1.55 -0.63 -5.62
CA VAL A 47 2.02 0.59 -6.30
C VAL A 47 1.26 1.82 -5.80
N ILE A 48 -0.07 1.73 -5.71
CA ILE A 48 -0.90 2.84 -5.26
C ILE A 48 -0.60 3.17 -3.79
N TRP A 49 -0.53 2.16 -2.92
CA TRP A 49 -0.19 2.36 -1.52
C TRP A 49 1.21 2.94 -1.34
N SER A 50 2.21 2.43 -2.06
CA SER A 50 3.60 2.91 -1.98
C SER A 50 3.68 4.37 -2.40
N GLY A 51 2.96 4.74 -3.46
CA GLY A 51 2.86 6.11 -3.91
C GLY A 51 2.20 7.04 -2.89
N CYS A 52 1.03 6.66 -2.37
CA CYS A 52 0.36 7.40 -1.30
C CYS A 52 1.23 7.52 -0.03
N SER A 53 1.93 6.45 0.35
CA SER A 53 2.84 6.43 1.49
C SER A 53 4.01 7.39 1.27
N SER A 54 4.62 7.37 0.09
CA SER A 54 5.73 8.27 -0.25
C SER A 54 5.34 9.74 -0.13
N LEU A 55 4.16 10.12 -0.63
CA LEU A 55 3.60 11.46 -0.48
C LEU A 55 3.33 11.83 0.99
N ALA A 56 2.69 10.94 1.74
CA ALA A 56 2.35 11.17 3.15
C ALA A 56 3.58 11.33 4.05
N HIS A 57 4.70 10.71 3.69
CA HIS A 57 5.95 10.76 4.46
C HIS A 57 6.97 11.77 3.90
N GLY A 58 6.59 12.57 2.89
CA GLY A 58 7.46 13.60 2.33
C GLY A 58 8.67 13.06 1.57
N ASP A 59 8.57 11.88 0.97
CA ASP A 59 9.61 11.39 0.07
C ASP A 59 9.64 12.24 -1.20
N THR A 60 10.73 12.99 -1.38
CA THR A 60 10.94 13.89 -2.51
C THR A 60 10.89 13.15 -3.84
N TYR A 61 11.49 11.95 -3.92
CA TYR A 61 11.53 11.20 -5.18
C TYR A 61 10.17 10.61 -5.51
N GLY A 62 9.47 10.06 -4.51
CA GLY A 62 8.07 9.69 -4.60
C GLY A 62 7.22 10.87 -5.08
N THR A 63 7.30 12.02 -4.44
CA THR A 63 6.53 13.23 -4.82
C THR A 63 6.79 13.65 -6.26
N LEU A 64 8.05 13.70 -6.69
CA LEU A 64 8.39 14.02 -8.09
C LEU A 64 7.82 12.99 -9.06
N SER A 65 7.75 11.71 -8.69
CA SER A 65 7.14 10.65 -9.53
C SER A 65 5.67 10.91 -9.87
N PHE A 66 4.95 11.65 -9.02
CA PHE A 66 3.54 12.00 -9.20
C PHE A 66 3.27 13.22 -10.09
N LEU A 67 4.32 13.90 -10.55
CA LEU A 67 4.19 15.10 -11.38
C LEU A 67 4.29 14.76 -12.87
N ASP A 68 3.46 15.43 -13.66
CA ASP A 68 3.60 15.43 -15.11
C ASP A 68 4.87 16.21 -15.47
N ARG A 69 5.59 15.69 -16.47
CA ARG A 69 6.89 16.21 -16.90
C ARG A 69 6.86 16.52 -18.37
N SER A 70 7.29 17.71 -18.73
CA SER A 70 7.47 18.11 -20.13
C SER A 70 8.84 18.76 -20.30
N ILE A 71 9.58 18.35 -21.34
CA ILE A 71 10.83 19.01 -21.71
C ILE A 71 10.45 20.29 -22.44
N VAL A 72 10.81 21.44 -21.88
CA VAL A 72 10.50 22.76 -22.46
C VAL A 72 11.67 23.35 -23.23
N ALA A 73 12.90 22.95 -22.90
CA ALA A 73 14.09 23.32 -23.66
C ALA A 73 15.17 22.24 -23.51
N THR A 74 16.08 22.18 -24.49
CA THR A 74 17.27 21.33 -24.44
C THR A 74 18.48 22.12 -24.88
N GLU A 75 19.52 22.14 -24.06
CA GLU A 75 20.81 22.76 -24.36
C GLU A 75 21.91 21.71 -24.26
N GLY A 76 22.41 21.28 -25.42
CA GLY A 76 23.41 20.21 -25.51
C GLY A 76 22.89 18.90 -24.89
N ARG A 77 23.42 18.54 -23.71
CA ARG A 77 23.05 17.32 -22.95
C ARG A 77 22.15 17.61 -21.74
N VAL A 78 21.64 18.83 -21.61
CA VAL A 78 20.81 19.26 -20.46
C VAL A 78 19.39 19.53 -20.93
N HIS A 79 18.41 18.98 -20.22
CA HIS A 79 16.99 19.23 -20.45
C HIS A 79 16.44 20.15 -19.35
N LEU A 80 15.78 21.24 -19.74
CA LEU A 80 14.93 22.01 -18.86
C LEU A 80 13.55 21.34 -18.84
N THR A 81 13.15 20.84 -17.67
CA THR A 81 11.87 20.13 -17.49
C THR A 81 10.90 20.98 -16.69
N GLN A 82 9.70 21.20 -17.24
CA GLN A 82 8.58 21.75 -16.49
C GLN A 82 7.87 20.62 -15.75
N LEU A 83 7.65 20.83 -14.45
CA LEU A 83 6.90 19.92 -13.59
C LEU A 83 5.54 20.54 -13.28
N THR A 84 4.47 19.77 -13.45
CA THR A 84 3.11 20.21 -13.11
C THR A 84 2.36 19.09 -12.38
N GLY A 85 1.30 19.44 -11.67
CA GLY A 85 0.40 18.42 -11.12
C GLY A 85 -0.24 17.62 -12.25
N SER A 86 -0.44 16.32 -12.05
CA SER A 86 -1.05 15.42 -13.04
C SER A 86 -2.54 15.16 -12.71
N PRO A 87 -3.50 15.78 -13.42
CA PRO A 87 -4.93 15.54 -13.16
C PRO A 87 -5.32 14.08 -13.41
N ALA A 88 -4.70 13.44 -14.41
CA ALA A 88 -4.93 12.05 -14.73
C ALA A 88 -4.49 11.13 -13.60
N LEU A 89 -3.32 11.39 -13.01
CA LEU A 89 -2.85 10.62 -11.88
C LEU A 89 -3.70 10.86 -10.65
N LEU A 90 -4.05 12.13 -10.36
CA LEU A 90 -4.94 12.49 -9.26
C LEU A 90 -6.27 11.74 -9.35
N TYR A 91 -6.92 11.77 -10.52
CA TYR A 91 -8.14 11.03 -10.76
C TYR A 91 -7.97 9.53 -10.49
N ARG A 92 -6.92 8.91 -11.04
CA ARG A 92 -6.67 7.47 -10.87
C ARG A 92 -6.44 7.09 -9.41
N VAL A 93 -5.65 7.85 -8.66
CA VAL A 93 -5.44 7.53 -7.24
C VAL A 93 -6.70 7.72 -6.41
N THR A 94 -7.49 8.76 -6.70
CA THR A 94 -8.76 8.99 -6.02
C THR A 94 -9.76 7.88 -6.31
N ASP A 95 -9.95 7.52 -7.59
CA ASP A 95 -10.84 6.42 -8.00
C ASP A 95 -10.50 5.12 -7.26
N ARG A 96 -9.21 4.75 -7.24
CA ARG A 96 -8.76 3.53 -6.59
C ARG A 96 -8.89 3.57 -5.07
N ALA A 97 -8.59 4.71 -4.45
CA ALA A 97 -8.80 4.89 -3.01
C ALA A 97 -10.29 4.74 -2.62
N VAL A 98 -11.20 5.31 -3.42
CA VAL A 98 -12.65 5.17 -3.21
C VAL A 98 -13.09 3.71 -3.34
N ALA A 99 -12.63 3.02 -4.37
CA ALA A 99 -12.94 1.59 -4.56
C ALA A 99 -12.45 0.74 -3.38
N MET A 100 -11.25 1.00 -2.86
CA MET A 100 -10.72 0.30 -1.67
C MET A 100 -11.58 0.56 -0.42
N LEU A 101 -12.00 1.81 -0.20
CA LEU A 101 -12.85 2.16 0.94
C LEU A 101 -14.22 1.49 0.85
N GLN A 102 -14.83 1.46 -0.34
CA GLN A 102 -16.10 0.77 -0.55
C GLN A 102 -15.99 -0.73 -0.23
N HIS A 103 -14.91 -1.38 -0.68
CA HIS A 103 -14.66 -2.78 -0.36
C HIS A 103 -14.45 -3.01 1.14
N ALA A 104 -13.68 -2.15 1.80
CA ALA A 104 -13.49 -2.21 3.26
C ALA A 104 -14.82 -2.10 4.02
N PHE A 105 -15.71 -1.19 3.61
CA PHE A 105 -17.05 -1.08 4.21
C PHE A 105 -17.93 -2.30 3.95
N ALA A 106 -17.82 -2.94 2.78
CA ALA A 106 -18.53 -4.19 2.51
C ALA A 106 -18.07 -5.32 3.46
N LEU A 107 -16.76 -5.48 3.63
CA LEU A 107 -16.19 -6.46 4.58
C LEU A 107 -16.64 -6.19 6.02
N PHE A 108 -16.73 -4.92 6.44
CA PHE A 108 -17.27 -4.58 7.77
C PHE A 108 -18.73 -5.01 7.94
N LYS A 109 -19.56 -4.83 6.90
CA LYS A 109 -20.96 -5.27 6.93
C LYS A 109 -21.07 -6.80 6.99
N GLU A 110 -20.31 -7.52 6.17
CA GLU A 110 -20.28 -8.99 6.18
C GLU A 110 -19.86 -9.53 7.56
N ARG A 111 -18.81 -8.95 8.15
CA ARG A 111 -18.36 -9.31 9.49
C ARG A 111 -19.45 -9.09 10.53
N ALA A 112 -20.19 -7.98 10.45
CA ALA A 112 -21.29 -7.71 11.37
C ALA A 112 -22.41 -8.76 11.27
N THR A 113 -22.64 -9.32 10.08
CA THR A 113 -23.67 -10.35 9.88
C THR A 113 -23.25 -11.77 10.26
N CYS A 114 -21.95 -12.10 10.28
CA CYS A 114 -21.46 -13.45 10.60
C CYS A 114 -21.35 -13.75 12.11
N HIS A 115 -21.54 -12.76 12.98
CA HIS A 115 -21.47 -12.90 14.43
C HIS A 115 -22.83 -12.74 15.13
N HIS A 116 -23.92 -12.89 14.38
CA HIS A 116 -25.30 -12.98 14.89
C HIS A 116 -25.84 -14.39 14.75
#